data_AF-A0A5J4VBY3-F1
#
_entry.id   AF-A0A5J4VBY3-F1
#
_cell.length_a   1.000
_cell.length_b   1.000
_cell.length_c   1.000
_cell.angle_alpha   90.00
_cell.angle_beta   90.00
_cell.angle_gamma   90.00
#
_symmetry.space_group_name_H-M   'P 1'
#
loop_
_entity.id
_entity.type
_entity.pdbx_description
1 polymer ?
#
loop_
_entity_poly.entity_id
_entity_poly.type
_entity_poly.pdbx_seq_one_letter_code
_entity_poly.pdbx_strand_id
1 'polypeptide(L)'
;MHGTEFRGLVHFISDIRFCSTREEEINRVEKELAHIREEFINPKKLDVYARKKFILKLMYISILGYSVDFGHIEAMELLHSTKFEDKQVGYTVLGAFVNERSELLRLMSQQLLSDLTSKHETHNTLALCFIANSGNAETGETLGNNVSKILMQQNARPYVIKKAALCLLHLFRKNADVVGPPANFVEKAKTLLQHTDAGVLTAVLSLIQGLAAAAAKEYEILIPLICKLLNKVVIQKAVTVSSASSKQSTNQPTI
;
A
#
# COMPACT_ATOMS: atom_id res chain seq x y z
N MET A 1 -18.13 4.18 -5.76
CA MET A 1 -17.82 3.77 -4.37
C MET A 1 -18.79 4.49 -3.47
N HIS A 2 -19.88 3.85 -3.06
CA HIS A 2 -20.68 4.39 -1.95
C HIS A 2 -19.83 4.16 -0.70
N GLY A 3 -19.14 5.20 -0.25
CA GLY A 3 -18.33 5.12 0.96
C GLY A 3 -19.26 4.87 2.13
N THR A 4 -19.10 3.72 2.79
CA THR A 4 -19.74 3.45 4.07
C THR A 4 -19.28 4.54 5.04
N GLU A 5 -20.13 5.54 5.26
CA GLU A 5 -19.80 6.68 6.09
C GLU A 5 -19.77 6.23 7.55
N PHE A 6 -18.59 6.24 8.17
CA PHE A 6 -18.45 5.91 9.58
C PHE A 6 -18.99 7.07 10.42
N ARG A 7 -20.33 7.15 10.58
CA ARG A 7 -21.01 8.26 11.28
C ARG A 7 -20.37 8.60 12.63
N GLY A 8 -19.97 7.58 13.40
CA GLY A 8 -19.30 7.79 14.69
C GLY A 8 -17.90 8.40 14.59
N LEU A 9 -17.15 8.14 13.51
CA LEU A 9 -15.87 8.80 13.22
C LEU A 9 -16.11 10.26 12.80
N VAL A 10 -17.07 10.49 11.91
CA VAL A 10 -17.41 11.86 11.44
C VAL A 10 -17.84 12.74 12.61
N HIS A 11 -18.68 12.22 13.51
CA HIS A 11 -19.10 12.93 14.71
C HIS A 11 -17.89 13.25 15.61
N PHE A 12 -17.01 12.29 15.86
CA PHE A 12 -15.82 12.53 16.68
C PHE A 12 -14.88 13.59 16.06
N ILE A 13 -14.65 13.54 14.75
CA ILE A 13 -13.87 14.58 14.05
C ILE A 13 -14.55 15.94 14.20
N SER A 14 -15.88 15.98 14.09
CA SER A 14 -16.64 17.20 14.27
C SER A 14 -16.50 17.76 15.69
N ASP A 15 -16.60 16.92 16.72
CA ASP A 15 -16.43 17.32 18.12
C ASP A 15 -15.06 17.98 18.34
N ILE A 16 -13.99 17.33 17.85
CA ILE A 16 -12.63 17.86 17.93
C ILE A 16 -12.51 19.22 17.23
N ARG A 17 -13.12 19.38 16.05
CA ARG A 17 -13.10 20.64 15.31
C ARG A 17 -13.90 21.77 15.98
N PHE A 18 -14.84 21.44 16.87
CA PHE A 18 -15.64 22.40 17.62
C PHE A 18 -15.00 22.79 18.97
N CYS A 19 -13.94 22.12 19.41
CA CYS A 19 -13.18 22.52 20.59
C CYS A 19 -12.60 23.93 20.38
N SER A 20 -12.88 24.83 21.32
CA SER A 20 -12.42 26.22 21.29
C SER A 20 -11.05 26.39 21.96
N THR A 21 -10.66 25.43 22.81
CA THR A 21 -9.39 25.44 23.53
C THR A 21 -8.66 24.11 23.40
N ARG A 22 -7.33 24.15 23.61
CA ARG A 22 -6.50 22.94 23.64
C ARG A 22 -6.91 21.99 24.77
N GLU A 23 -7.35 22.51 25.90
CA GLU A 23 -7.78 21.71 27.04
C GLU A 23 -9.08 20.94 26.75
N GLU A 24 -10.05 21.56 26.06
CA GLU A 24 -11.26 20.88 25.58
C GLU A 24 -10.93 19.74 24.61
N GLU A 25 -9.99 19.97 23.69
CA GLU A 25 -9.53 18.97 22.74
C GLU A 25 -8.89 17.77 23.46
N ILE A 26 -7.95 18.02 24.37
CA ILE A 26 -7.29 16.98 25.19
C ILE A 26 -8.35 16.16 25.94
N ASN A 27 -9.26 16.83 26.65
CA ASN A 27 -10.32 16.17 27.40
C ASN A 27 -11.23 15.32 26.51
N ARG A 28 -11.54 15.79 25.28
CA ARG A 28 -12.37 15.04 24.33
C ARG A 28 -11.65 13.82 23.79
N VAL A 29 -10.35 13.93 23.52
CA VAL A 29 -9.49 12.82 23.07
C VAL A 29 -9.35 11.77 24.16
N GLU A 30 -9.06 12.15 25.40
CA GLU A 30 -8.90 11.22 26.53
C GLU A 30 -10.19 10.43 26.81
N LYS A 31 -11.35 11.11 26.77
CA LYS A 31 -12.65 10.43 26.87
C LYS A 31 -12.87 9.40 25.77
N GLU A 32 -12.50 9.73 24.53
CA GLU A 32 -12.63 8.80 23.42
C GLU A 32 -11.66 7.61 23.55
N LEU A 33 -10.42 7.86 23.96
CA LEU A 33 -9.43 6.81 24.19
C LEU A 33 -9.90 5.84 25.29
N ALA A 34 -10.43 6.34 26.40
CA ALA A 34 -10.98 5.52 27.48
C ALA A 34 -12.14 4.64 26.97
N HIS A 35 -13.09 5.23 26.24
CA HIS A 35 -14.20 4.50 25.65
C HIS A 35 -13.74 3.41 24.67
N ILE A 36 -12.77 3.69 23.79
CA ILE A 36 -12.26 2.68 22.85
C ILE A 36 -11.55 1.55 23.60
N ARG A 37 -10.81 1.85 24.68
CA ARG A 37 -10.16 0.82 25.51
C ARG A 37 -11.20 -0.13 26.10
N GLU A 38 -12.29 0.39 26.66
CA GLU A 38 -13.38 -0.42 27.22
C GLU A 38 -14.01 -1.36 26.19
N GLU A 39 -14.26 -0.85 24.98
CA GLU A 39 -14.81 -1.63 23.87
C GLU A 39 -13.86 -2.75 23.41
N PHE A 40 -12.54 -2.57 23.55
CA PHE A 40 -11.53 -3.56 23.18
C PHE A 40 -11.27 -4.63 24.25
N ILE A 41 -11.78 -4.48 25.48
CA ILE A 41 -11.64 -5.51 26.54
C ILE A 41 -12.28 -6.84 26.10
N ASN A 42 -13.41 -6.78 25.39
CA ASN A 42 -14.15 -7.96 24.94
C ASN A 42 -14.23 -8.02 23.40
N PRO A 43 -13.11 -8.29 22.70
CA PRO A 43 -13.02 -8.14 21.25
C PRO A 43 -13.93 -9.11 20.48
N LYS A 44 -14.37 -10.21 21.11
CA LYS A 44 -15.33 -11.18 20.55
C LYS A 44 -16.75 -10.61 20.39
N LYS A 45 -17.10 -9.57 21.15
CA LYS A 45 -18.40 -8.89 21.04
C LYS A 45 -18.38 -7.75 20.02
N LEU A 46 -17.18 -7.34 19.58
CA LEU A 46 -17.00 -6.23 18.67
C LEU A 46 -17.22 -6.69 17.23
N ASP A 47 -18.29 -6.18 16.60
CA ASP A 47 -18.51 -6.42 15.18
C ASP A 47 -17.43 -5.75 14.30
N VAL A 48 -17.32 -6.19 13.05
CA VAL A 48 -16.30 -5.69 12.11
C VAL A 48 -16.47 -4.20 11.83
N TYR A 49 -17.71 -3.69 11.82
CA TYR A 49 -17.99 -2.28 11.54
C TYR A 49 -17.51 -1.37 12.67
N ALA A 50 -17.84 -1.71 13.92
CA ALA A 50 -17.40 -1.05 15.13
C ALA A 50 -15.88 -1.12 15.27
N ARG A 51 -15.27 -2.28 14.97
CA ARG A 51 -13.81 -2.40 14.93
C ARG A 51 -13.18 -1.40 13.96
N LYS A 52 -13.63 -1.37 12.71
CA LYS A 52 -13.16 -0.38 11.71
C LYS A 52 -13.33 1.06 12.19
N LYS A 53 -14.52 1.40 12.72
CA LYS A 53 -14.83 2.72 13.28
C LYS A 53 -13.83 3.11 14.37
N PHE A 54 -13.55 2.23 15.33
CA PHE A 54 -12.68 2.54 16.46
C PHE A 54 -11.22 2.65 16.07
N ILE A 55 -10.67 1.75 15.25
CA ILE A 55 -9.28 1.86 14.82
C ILE A 55 -9.04 3.09 13.92
N LEU A 56 -10.04 3.52 13.15
CA LEU A 56 -9.97 4.77 12.38
C LEU A 56 -9.96 6.00 13.29
N LYS A 57 -10.70 5.98 14.41
CA LYS A 57 -10.61 7.03 15.43
C LYS A 57 -9.21 7.07 16.05
N LEU A 58 -8.64 5.91 16.38
CA LEU A 58 -7.27 5.82 16.89
C LEU A 58 -6.24 6.38 15.89
N MET A 59 -6.37 6.05 14.61
CA MET A 59 -5.51 6.62 13.56
C MET A 59 -5.64 8.15 13.50
N TYR A 60 -6.86 8.68 13.57
CA TYR A 60 -7.08 10.13 13.58
C TYR A 60 -6.44 10.80 14.82
N ILE A 61 -6.60 10.22 16.01
CA ILE A 61 -5.97 10.69 17.25
C ILE A 61 -4.45 10.71 17.12
N SER A 62 -3.86 9.66 16.52
CA SER A 62 -2.43 9.62 16.25
C SER A 62 -1.97 10.70 15.26
N ILE A 63 -2.76 10.97 14.20
CA ILE A 63 -2.46 12.03 13.23
C ILE A 63 -2.49 13.43 13.89
N LEU A 64 -3.35 13.64 14.89
CA LEU A 64 -3.36 14.88 15.68
C LEU A 64 -2.12 15.03 16.58
N GLY A 65 -1.29 13.99 16.72
CA GLY A 65 -0.06 14.01 17.50
C GLY A 65 -0.17 13.44 18.91
N TYR A 66 -1.32 12.83 19.27
CA TYR A 66 -1.47 12.14 20.55
C TYR A 66 -0.88 10.73 20.49
N SER A 67 -0.30 10.26 21.59
CA SER A 67 0.24 8.90 21.70
C SER A 67 -0.89 7.86 21.74
N VAL A 68 -0.77 6.84 20.88
CA VAL A 68 -1.72 5.72 20.80
C VAL A 68 -0.93 4.41 20.93
N ASP A 69 -1.04 3.76 22.08
CA ASP A 69 -0.22 2.58 22.42
C ASP A 69 -0.99 1.25 22.31
N PHE A 70 -2.23 1.29 21.80
CA PHE A 70 -3.13 0.12 21.71
C PHE A 70 -3.93 0.16 20.40
N GLY A 71 -4.69 -0.90 20.09
CA GLY A 71 -5.46 -1.01 18.85
C GLY A 71 -4.75 -1.72 17.70
N HIS A 72 -3.46 -2.03 17.87
CA HIS A 72 -2.65 -2.73 16.86
C HIS A 72 -3.19 -4.14 16.56
N ILE A 73 -3.57 -4.89 17.59
CA ILE A 73 -4.10 -6.25 17.44
C ILE A 73 -5.45 -6.23 16.71
N GLU A 74 -6.31 -5.28 17.05
CA GLU A 74 -7.62 -5.09 16.43
C GLU A 74 -7.49 -4.69 14.95
N ALA A 75 -6.50 -3.87 14.61
CA ALA A 75 -6.20 -3.55 13.22
C ALA A 75 -5.64 -4.76 12.46
N MET A 76 -4.80 -5.59 13.09
CA MET A 76 -4.32 -6.85 12.50
C MET A 76 -5.44 -7.85 12.27
N GLU A 77 -6.44 -7.91 13.15
CA GLU A 77 -7.56 -8.83 13.00
C GLU A 77 -8.38 -8.55 11.73
N LEU A 78 -8.45 -7.29 11.28
CA LEU A 78 -9.07 -6.96 10.00
C LEU A 78 -8.33 -7.52 8.80
N LEU A 79 -7.04 -7.80 8.92
CA LEU A 79 -6.26 -8.42 7.85
C LEU A 79 -6.67 -9.86 7.60
N HIS A 80 -7.26 -10.56 8.58
CA HIS A 80 -7.79 -11.91 8.37
C HIS A 80 -9.13 -11.93 7.60
N SER A 81 -9.80 -10.77 7.45
CA SER A 81 -11.06 -10.70 6.68
C SER A 81 -10.83 -11.06 5.22
N THR A 82 -11.82 -11.70 4.58
CA THR A 82 -11.83 -11.95 3.14
C THR A 82 -12.30 -10.75 2.33
N LYS A 83 -12.88 -9.73 2.98
CA LYS A 83 -13.39 -8.53 2.34
C LYS A 83 -12.28 -7.49 2.17
N PHE A 84 -12.13 -7.00 0.94
CA PHE A 84 -11.16 -5.97 0.61
C PHE A 84 -11.27 -4.72 1.50
N GLU A 85 -12.49 -4.23 1.76
CA GLU A 85 -12.72 -3.01 2.55
C GLU A 85 -12.21 -3.14 3.98
N ASP A 86 -12.27 -4.34 4.56
CA ASP A 86 -11.80 -4.58 5.93
C ASP A 86 -10.27 -4.60 5.96
N LYS A 87 -9.64 -5.39 5.06
CA LYS A 87 -8.19 -5.43 4.91
C LYS A 87 -7.62 -4.05 4.60
N GLN A 88 -8.26 -3.28 3.73
CA GLN A 88 -7.82 -1.94 3.36
C GLN A 88 -7.70 -1.03 4.58
N VAL A 89 -8.72 -1.01 5.45
CA VAL A 89 -8.68 -0.23 6.68
C VAL A 89 -7.58 -0.75 7.60
N GLY A 90 -7.47 -2.08 7.80
CA GLY A 90 -6.41 -2.68 8.62
C GLY A 90 -5.01 -2.28 8.15
N TYR A 91 -4.69 -2.47 6.86
CA TYR A 91 -3.39 -2.12 6.29
C TYR A 91 -3.10 -0.62 6.34
N THR A 92 -4.11 0.24 6.18
CA THR A 92 -3.92 1.69 6.26
C THR A 92 -3.58 2.12 7.68
N VAL A 93 -4.34 1.64 8.67
CA VAL A 93 -4.12 1.97 10.08
C VAL A 93 -2.78 1.42 10.57
N LEU A 94 -2.48 0.16 10.25
CA LEU A 94 -1.18 -0.43 10.58
C LEU A 94 -0.04 0.31 9.89
N GLY A 95 -0.20 0.74 8.64
CA GLY A 95 0.82 1.55 7.96
C GLY A 95 1.09 2.90 8.64
N ALA A 96 0.14 3.45 9.39
CA ALA A 96 0.31 4.68 10.17
C ALA A 96 0.99 4.43 11.52
N PHE A 97 0.75 3.27 12.16
CA PHE A 97 1.30 2.94 13.48
C PHE A 97 2.62 2.18 13.45
N VAL A 98 2.80 1.31 12.45
CA VAL A 98 3.93 0.37 12.39
C VAL A 98 5.14 1.08 11.81
N ASN A 99 6.16 1.24 12.65
CA ASN A 99 7.50 1.65 12.23
C ASN A 99 8.38 0.40 11.96
N GLU A 100 9.47 0.56 11.21
CA GLU A 100 10.37 -0.52 10.75
C GLU A 100 11.00 -1.35 11.90
N ARG A 101 10.98 -0.82 13.13
CA ARG A 101 11.51 -1.45 14.35
C ARG A 101 10.47 -2.23 15.15
N SER A 102 9.23 -2.26 14.69
CA SER A 102 8.13 -2.86 15.44
C SER A 102 8.12 -4.38 15.32
N GLU A 103 8.00 -5.08 16.44
CA GLU A 103 7.77 -6.54 16.48
C GLU A 103 6.48 -6.97 15.76
N LEU A 104 5.57 -6.02 15.51
CA LEU A 104 4.33 -6.25 14.77
C LEU A 104 4.58 -6.73 13.35
N LEU A 105 5.67 -6.28 12.69
CA LEU A 105 6.00 -6.74 11.33
C LEU A 105 6.18 -8.25 11.30
N ARG A 106 6.89 -8.81 12.29
CA ARG A 106 7.11 -10.25 12.42
C ARG A 106 5.81 -11.02 12.63
N LEU A 107 4.90 -10.49 13.45
CA LEU A 107 3.58 -11.10 13.68
C LEU A 107 2.73 -11.11 12.41
N MET A 108 2.89 -10.11 11.55
CA MET A 108 2.12 -9.95 10.32
C MET A 108 2.72 -10.70 9.13
N SER A 109 3.98 -11.18 9.20
CA SER A 109 4.68 -11.82 8.07
C SER A 109 3.89 -12.96 7.42
N GLN A 110 3.22 -13.80 8.21
CA GLN A 110 2.37 -14.88 7.69
C GLN A 110 1.13 -14.36 6.95
N GLN A 111 0.49 -13.31 7.49
CA GLN A 111 -0.68 -12.72 6.85
C GLN A 111 -0.30 -11.96 5.58
N LEU A 112 0.86 -11.27 5.57
CA LEU A 112 1.43 -10.65 4.37
C LEU A 112 1.72 -11.69 3.30
N LEU A 113 2.33 -12.82 3.67
CA LEU A 113 2.59 -13.93 2.75
C LEU A 113 1.29 -14.49 2.16
N SER A 114 0.27 -14.70 3.00
CA SER A 114 -1.06 -15.15 2.58
C SER A 114 -1.69 -14.18 1.56
N ASP A 115 -1.62 -12.87 1.81
CA ASP A 115 -2.16 -11.87 0.90
C ASP A 115 -1.33 -11.70 -0.39
N LEU A 116 0.00 -11.83 -0.33
CA LEU A 116 0.87 -11.81 -1.53
C LEU A 116 0.62 -13.03 -2.44
N THR A 117 0.32 -14.19 -1.85
CA THR A 117 0.04 -15.43 -2.58
C THR A 117 -1.43 -15.60 -2.95
N SER A 118 -2.28 -14.65 -2.57
CA SER A 118 -3.70 -14.66 -2.90
C SER A 118 -3.92 -14.60 -4.41
N LYS A 119 -5.03 -15.19 -4.86
CA LYS A 119 -5.53 -15.03 -6.24
C LYS A 119 -6.16 -13.66 -6.46
N HIS A 120 -6.55 -12.97 -5.38
CA HIS A 120 -7.15 -11.66 -5.43
C HIS A 120 -6.07 -10.58 -5.50
N GLU A 121 -5.76 -10.12 -6.72
CA GLU A 121 -4.74 -9.08 -6.92
C GLU A 121 -4.92 -7.83 -6.05
N THR A 122 -6.15 -7.49 -5.66
CA THR A 122 -6.42 -6.39 -4.72
C THR A 122 -5.76 -6.62 -3.36
N HIS A 123 -5.79 -7.85 -2.83
CA HIS A 123 -5.11 -8.23 -1.59
C HIS A 123 -3.60 -8.17 -1.76
N ASN A 124 -3.08 -8.71 -2.88
CA ASN A 124 -1.66 -8.65 -3.20
C ASN A 124 -1.18 -7.19 -3.19
N THR A 125 -1.96 -6.27 -3.76
CA THR A 125 -1.60 -4.85 -3.80
C THR A 125 -1.65 -4.12 -2.46
N LEU A 126 -2.52 -4.53 -1.54
CA LEU A 126 -2.52 -4.00 -0.18
C LEU A 126 -1.25 -4.42 0.56
N ALA A 127 -0.90 -5.71 0.50
CA ALA A 127 0.33 -6.24 1.10
C ALA A 127 1.58 -5.61 0.49
N LEU A 128 1.65 -5.49 -0.85
CA LEU A 128 2.76 -4.82 -1.53
C LEU A 128 2.93 -3.37 -1.10
N CYS A 129 1.84 -2.62 -0.94
CA CYS A 129 1.91 -1.24 -0.47
C CYS A 129 2.37 -1.15 0.98
N PHE A 130 1.87 -2.01 1.85
CA PHE A 130 2.30 -2.04 3.24
C PHE A 130 3.80 -2.35 3.35
N ILE A 131 4.29 -3.36 2.62
CA ILE A 131 5.71 -3.73 2.60
C ILE A 131 6.58 -2.61 2.03
N ALA A 132 6.14 -1.93 0.96
CA ALA A 132 6.89 -0.82 0.38
C ALA A 132 7.01 0.39 1.33
N ASN A 133 6.08 0.56 2.26
CA ASN A 133 6.05 1.69 3.20
C ASN A 133 6.72 1.37 4.54
N SER A 134 6.53 0.16 5.06
CA SER A 134 6.91 -0.22 6.43
C SER A 134 7.90 -1.40 6.48
N GLY A 135 8.20 -2.05 5.35
CA GLY A 135 9.03 -3.23 5.29
C GLY A 135 10.50 -2.94 5.64
N ASN A 136 11.08 -3.84 6.43
CA ASN A 136 12.47 -3.82 6.87
C ASN A 136 13.30 -4.93 6.18
N ALA A 137 14.57 -5.08 6.57
CA ALA A 137 15.46 -6.11 6.00
C ALA A 137 14.90 -7.53 6.18
N GLU A 138 14.41 -7.89 7.38
CA GLU A 138 13.79 -9.19 7.69
C GLU A 138 12.57 -9.48 6.80
N THR A 139 11.78 -8.45 6.49
CA THR A 139 10.66 -8.55 5.55
C THR A 139 11.16 -8.89 4.15
N GLY A 140 12.29 -8.30 3.72
CA GLY A 140 12.95 -8.61 2.46
C GLY A 140 13.43 -10.05 2.38
N GLU A 141 14.07 -10.55 3.42
CA GLU A 141 14.54 -11.94 3.52
C GLU A 141 13.38 -12.94 3.42
N THR A 142 12.27 -12.64 4.09
CA THR A 142 11.12 -13.55 4.16
C THR A 142 10.22 -13.49 2.92
N LEU A 143 9.93 -12.28 2.41
CA LEU A 143 8.89 -12.04 1.41
C LEU A 143 9.43 -11.55 0.06
N GLY A 144 10.70 -11.17 -0.06
CA GLY A 144 11.29 -10.62 -1.28
C GLY A 144 11.10 -11.52 -2.50
N ASN A 145 11.28 -12.83 -2.31
CA ASN A 145 11.04 -13.82 -3.36
C ASN A 145 9.58 -13.85 -3.85
N ASN A 146 8.61 -13.64 -2.95
CA ASN A 146 7.19 -13.59 -3.31
C ASN A 146 6.86 -12.31 -4.09
N VAL A 147 7.45 -11.16 -3.71
CA VAL A 147 7.32 -9.91 -4.45
C VAL A 147 7.89 -10.07 -5.87
N SER A 148 9.08 -10.65 -6.00
CA SER A 148 9.70 -10.97 -7.29
C SER A 148 8.83 -11.88 -8.15
N LYS A 149 8.24 -12.93 -7.56
CA LYS A 149 7.32 -13.82 -8.29
C LYS A 149 6.11 -13.08 -8.84
N ILE A 150 5.52 -12.16 -8.09
CA ILE A 150 4.39 -11.34 -8.55
C ILE A 150 4.79 -10.47 -9.75
N LEU A 151 5.95 -9.80 -9.67
CA LEU A 151 6.45 -8.96 -10.78
C LEU A 151 6.70 -9.78 -12.06
N MET A 152 7.14 -11.03 -11.92
CA MET A 152 7.46 -11.92 -13.04
C MET A 152 6.23 -12.56 -13.69
N GLN A 153 5.03 -12.43 -13.12
CA GLN A 153 3.78 -12.97 -13.70
C GLN A 153 3.54 -12.40 -15.12
N GLN A 154 3.16 -13.26 -16.07
CA GLN A 154 3.02 -12.87 -17.48
C GLN A 154 1.87 -11.90 -17.72
N ASN A 155 0.72 -12.11 -17.05
CA ASN A 155 -0.51 -11.34 -17.29
C ASN A 155 -0.92 -10.48 -16.08
N ALA A 156 0.06 -9.96 -15.34
CA ALA A 156 -0.22 -9.07 -14.22
C ALA A 156 -0.85 -7.75 -14.71
N ARG A 157 -1.89 -7.27 -14.02
CA ARG A 157 -2.52 -5.99 -14.36
C ARG A 157 -1.57 -4.81 -14.05
N PRO A 158 -1.67 -3.70 -14.80
CA PRO A 158 -0.73 -2.56 -14.67
C PRO A 158 -0.53 -2.06 -13.24
N TYR A 159 -1.59 -1.97 -12.43
CA TYR A 159 -1.50 -1.49 -11.05
C TYR A 159 -0.74 -2.45 -10.11
N VAL A 160 -0.78 -3.76 -10.37
CA VAL A 160 0.00 -4.78 -9.63
C VAL A 160 1.47 -4.64 -9.97
N ILE A 161 1.80 -4.52 -11.27
CA ILE A 161 3.18 -4.36 -11.74
C ILE A 161 3.83 -3.12 -11.11
N LYS A 162 3.12 -1.97 -11.12
CA LYS A 162 3.61 -0.72 -10.51
C LYS A 162 3.99 -0.91 -9.05
N LYS A 163 3.10 -1.54 -8.26
CA LYS A 163 3.32 -1.77 -6.82
C LYS A 163 4.39 -2.81 -6.56
N ALA A 164 4.44 -3.90 -7.33
CA ALA A 164 5.45 -4.95 -7.18
C ALA A 164 6.85 -4.43 -7.51
N ALA A 165 7.00 -3.64 -8.58
CA ALA A 165 8.29 -3.07 -8.97
C ALA A 165 8.84 -2.10 -7.91
N LEU A 166 8.00 -1.20 -7.38
CA LEU A 166 8.42 -0.25 -6.34
C LEU A 166 8.65 -0.93 -4.98
N CYS A 167 7.84 -1.93 -4.63
CA CYS A 167 8.06 -2.74 -3.44
C CYS A 167 9.40 -3.49 -3.51
N LEU A 168 9.69 -4.12 -4.65
CA LEU A 168 10.97 -4.80 -4.85
C LEU A 168 12.15 -3.84 -4.78
N LEU A 169 12.03 -2.64 -5.37
CA LEU A 169 13.05 -1.60 -5.27
C LEU A 169 13.29 -1.16 -3.82
N HIS A 170 12.23 -0.98 -3.02
CA HIS A 170 12.34 -0.65 -1.60
C HIS A 170 13.12 -1.74 -0.85
N LEU A 171 12.71 -3.00 -1.01
CA LEU A 171 13.37 -4.14 -0.36
C LEU A 171 14.83 -4.30 -0.79
N PHE A 172 15.12 -4.14 -2.09
CA PHE A 172 16.48 -4.14 -2.63
C PHE A 172 17.36 -3.07 -1.98
N ARG A 173 16.84 -1.85 -1.80
CA ARG A 173 17.58 -0.76 -1.14
C ARG A 173 17.80 -0.99 0.35
N LYS A 174 16.97 -1.80 1.01
CA LYS A 174 17.11 -2.14 2.43
C LYS A 174 18.15 -3.22 2.66
N ASN A 175 18.19 -4.25 1.81
CA ASN A 175 19.14 -5.35 1.92
C ASN A 175 19.42 -5.97 0.54
N ALA A 176 20.36 -5.37 -0.19
CA ALA A 176 20.72 -5.78 -1.55
C ALA A 176 21.40 -7.16 -1.61
N ASP A 177 22.03 -7.60 -0.50
CA ASP A 177 22.73 -8.88 -0.42
C ASP A 177 21.75 -10.06 -0.43
N VAL A 178 20.56 -9.88 0.15
CA VAL A 178 19.53 -10.94 0.21
C VAL A 178 18.46 -10.74 -0.86
N VAL A 179 18.00 -9.51 -1.05
CA VAL A 179 16.97 -9.20 -2.05
C VAL A 179 17.68 -8.88 -3.36
N GLY A 180 17.98 -9.91 -4.14
CA GLY A 180 18.55 -9.77 -5.47
C GLY A 180 17.52 -9.48 -6.57
N PRO A 181 17.97 -9.15 -7.78
CA PRO A 181 17.09 -9.10 -8.94
C PRO A 181 16.45 -10.48 -9.20
N PRO A 182 15.20 -10.53 -9.69
CA PRO A 182 14.58 -11.79 -10.06
C PRO A 182 15.39 -12.49 -11.15
N ALA A 183 15.41 -13.83 -11.12
CA ALA A 183 15.97 -14.61 -12.22
C ALA A 183 15.30 -14.23 -13.55
N ASN A 184 16.09 -14.03 -14.60
CA ASN A 184 15.65 -13.58 -15.92
C ASN A 184 14.91 -12.23 -15.93
N PHE A 185 15.15 -11.36 -14.95
CA PHE A 185 14.52 -10.04 -14.90
C PHE A 185 14.83 -9.19 -16.13
N VAL A 186 16.01 -9.32 -16.74
CA VAL A 186 16.36 -8.61 -17.98
C VAL A 186 15.37 -8.92 -19.12
N GLU A 187 15.01 -10.19 -19.33
CA GLU A 187 14.02 -10.58 -20.34
C GLU A 187 12.63 -10.07 -19.99
N LYS A 188 12.25 -10.13 -18.71
CA LYS A 188 10.99 -9.52 -18.24
C LYS A 188 10.99 -8.01 -18.46
N ALA A 189 12.08 -7.32 -18.18
CA ALA A 189 12.22 -5.88 -18.35
C ALA A 189 12.06 -5.47 -19.83
N LYS A 190 12.60 -6.24 -20.78
CA LYS A 190 12.39 -6.01 -22.22
C LYS A 190 10.90 -6.00 -22.58
N THR A 191 10.11 -6.92 -22.02
CA THR A 191 8.66 -6.97 -22.25
C THR A 191 7.93 -5.84 -21.53
N LEU A 192 8.29 -5.53 -20.29
CA LEU A 192 7.67 -4.45 -19.50
C LEU A 192 7.96 -3.05 -20.08
N LEU A 193 9.12 -2.83 -20.68
CA LEU A 193 9.49 -1.57 -21.33
C LEU A 193 8.71 -1.29 -22.63
N GLN A 194 7.99 -2.28 -23.16
CA GLN A 194 7.12 -2.11 -24.32
C GLN A 194 5.68 -1.73 -23.93
N HIS A 195 5.39 -1.66 -22.63
CA HIS A 195 4.06 -1.34 -22.13
C HIS A 195 3.64 0.10 -22.47
N THR A 196 2.35 0.35 -22.70
CA THR A 196 1.82 1.67 -23.08
C THR A 196 1.53 2.59 -21.90
N ASP A 197 1.21 2.02 -20.73
CA ASP A 197 0.95 2.76 -19.48
C ASP A 197 2.21 3.43 -18.93
N ALA A 198 2.19 4.77 -18.84
CA ALA A 198 3.27 5.59 -18.30
C ALA A 198 3.72 5.19 -16.89
N GLY A 199 2.76 4.83 -16.03
CA GLY A 199 3.01 4.47 -14.65
C GLY A 199 3.75 3.13 -14.54
N VAL A 200 3.46 2.17 -15.42
CA VAL A 200 4.21 0.90 -15.47
C VAL A 200 5.65 1.19 -15.87
N LEU A 201 5.84 1.95 -16.94
CA LEU A 201 7.16 2.35 -17.41
C LEU A 201 7.96 3.07 -16.32
N THR A 202 7.35 4.04 -15.63
CA THR A 202 8.00 4.81 -14.56
C THR A 202 8.42 3.92 -13.39
N ALA A 203 7.55 3.01 -12.94
CA ALA A 203 7.85 2.10 -11.84
C ALA A 203 8.97 1.11 -12.21
N VAL A 204 8.91 0.55 -13.43
CA VAL A 204 9.90 -0.42 -13.92
C VAL A 204 11.25 0.25 -14.17
N LEU A 205 11.28 1.45 -14.75
CA LEU A 205 12.51 2.23 -14.93
C LEU A 205 13.16 2.60 -13.59
N SER A 206 12.36 2.97 -12.59
CA SER A 206 12.86 3.21 -11.23
C SER A 206 13.55 1.98 -10.64
N LEU A 207 12.95 0.80 -10.85
CA LEU A 207 13.55 -0.48 -10.42
C LEU A 207 14.85 -0.77 -11.19
N ILE A 208 14.83 -0.67 -12.52
CA ILE A 208 16.02 -0.88 -13.36
C ILE A 208 17.15 0.07 -12.94
N GLN A 209 16.85 1.34 -12.69
CA GLN A 209 17.84 2.32 -12.23
C GLN A 209 18.45 1.91 -10.88
N GLY A 210 17.64 1.44 -9.93
CA GLY A 210 18.12 0.96 -8.64
C GLY A 210 19.03 -0.25 -8.76
N LEU A 211 18.67 -1.22 -9.60
CA LEU A 211 19.47 -2.43 -9.83
C LEU A 211 20.75 -2.14 -10.62
N ALA A 212 20.67 -1.27 -11.63
CA ALA A 212 21.82 -0.88 -12.45
C ALA A 212 22.85 -0.07 -11.66
N ALA A 213 22.45 0.63 -10.59
CA ALA A 213 23.39 1.28 -9.70
C ALA A 213 24.31 0.28 -8.96
N ALA A 214 23.85 -0.95 -8.74
CA ALA A 214 24.65 -2.02 -8.15
C ALA A 214 25.41 -2.85 -9.20
N ALA A 215 24.78 -3.13 -10.35
CA ALA A 215 25.34 -4.00 -11.39
C ALA A 215 25.09 -3.47 -12.82
N ALA A 216 25.73 -2.35 -13.19
CA ALA A 216 25.46 -1.64 -14.44
C ALA A 216 25.57 -2.52 -15.71
N LYS A 217 26.60 -3.37 -15.79
CA LYS A 217 26.90 -4.20 -16.98
C LYS A 217 25.75 -5.13 -17.37
N GLU A 218 24.98 -5.62 -16.41
CA GLU A 218 23.87 -6.56 -16.66
C GLU A 218 22.68 -5.89 -17.37
N TYR A 219 22.54 -4.57 -17.22
CA TYR A 219 21.40 -3.81 -17.72
C TYR A 219 21.71 -3.00 -18.98
N GLU A 220 22.96 -2.99 -19.47
CA GLU A 220 23.35 -2.27 -20.69
C GLU A 220 22.53 -2.70 -21.92
N ILE A 221 22.14 -3.97 -21.98
CA ILE A 221 21.30 -4.51 -23.07
C ILE A 221 19.92 -3.84 -23.15
N LEU A 222 19.46 -3.17 -22.10
CA LEU A 222 18.19 -2.43 -22.08
C LEU A 222 18.34 -1.01 -22.63
N ILE A 223 19.55 -0.46 -22.73
CA ILE A 223 19.79 0.93 -23.17
C ILE A 223 19.12 1.23 -24.52
N PRO A 224 19.26 0.40 -25.58
CA PRO A 224 18.62 0.69 -26.87
C PRO A 224 17.09 0.75 -26.78
N LEU A 225 16.47 -0.05 -25.92
CA LEU A 225 15.01 -0.03 -25.69
C LEU A 225 14.60 1.26 -24.96
N ILE A 226 15.37 1.67 -23.96
CA ILE A 226 15.11 2.89 -23.19
C ILE A 226 15.27 4.13 -24.10
N CYS A 227 16.30 4.18 -24.95
CA CYS A 227 16.46 5.26 -25.93
C CYS A 227 15.29 5.33 -26.92
N LYS A 228 14.81 4.17 -27.42
CA LYS A 228 13.61 4.10 -28.27
C LYS A 228 12.36 4.60 -27.54
N LEU A 229 12.20 4.22 -26.28
CA LEU A 229 11.09 4.66 -25.44
C LEU A 229 11.13 6.18 -25.24
N LEU A 230 12.30 6.75 -24.93
CA LEU A 230 12.48 8.18 -24.76
C LEU A 230 12.14 8.94 -26.04
N ASN A 231 12.60 8.46 -27.20
CA ASN A 231 12.24 9.03 -28.50
C ASN A 231 10.71 9.01 -28.72
N LYS A 232 10.05 7.88 -28.44
CA LYS A 232 8.58 7.76 -28.53
C LYS A 232 7.86 8.75 -27.60
N VAL A 233 8.33 8.94 -26.37
CA VAL A 233 7.73 9.87 -25.41
C VAL A 233 7.90 11.32 -25.87
N VAL A 234 9.12 11.71 -26.21
CA VAL A 234 9.49 13.10 -26.55
C VAL A 234 8.91 13.52 -27.90
N ILE A 235 8.99 12.65 -28.92
CA ILE A 235 8.60 12.98 -30.29
C ILE A 235 7.14 12.66 -30.56
N GLN A 236 6.64 11.50 -30.12
CA GLN A 236 5.32 10.99 -30.52
C GLN A 236 4.20 11.30 -29.52
N LYS A 237 4.52 11.83 -28.31
CA LYS A 237 3.55 12.06 -27.21
C LYS A 237 2.62 10.86 -26.95
N ALA A 238 3.09 9.65 -27.25
CA ALA A 238 2.25 8.45 -27.38
C ALA A 238 2.11 7.63 -26.08
N VAL A 239 2.30 8.26 -24.92
CA VAL A 239 2.15 7.59 -23.62
C VAL A 239 0.91 8.14 -22.94
N THR A 240 -0.05 7.26 -22.69
CA THR A 240 -1.28 7.60 -21.98
C THR A 240 -1.02 7.59 -20.48
N VAL A 241 -1.32 8.72 -19.83
CA VAL A 241 -1.47 8.76 -18.37
C VAL A 241 -2.80 8.09 -18.07
N SER A 242 -2.77 6.87 -17.54
CA SER A 242 -4.00 6.21 -17.10
C SER A 242 -4.52 6.91 -15.83
N SER A 243 -5.31 7.97 -16.01
CA SER A 243 -6.13 8.54 -14.95
C SER A 243 -7.34 7.64 -14.75
N ALA A 244 -7.52 7.13 -13.53
CA ALA A 244 -8.77 6.50 -13.12
C ALA A 244 -9.88 7.55 -13.09
N SER A 245 -10.53 7.77 -14.22
CA SER A 245 -11.69 8.66 -14.33
C SER A 245 -12.92 7.82 -14.67
N SER A 246 -13.78 7.66 -13.68
CA SER A 246 -15.16 7.19 -13.81
C SER A 246 -15.85 7.88 -14.99
N LYS A 247 -16.40 7.08 -15.91
CA LYS A 247 -17.32 7.58 -16.95
C LYS A 247 -18.56 8.18 -16.27
N GLN A 248 -18.71 9.51 -16.30
CA GLN A 248 -20.02 10.15 -16.25
C GLN A 248 -20.51 10.30 -17.69
N SER A 249 -21.70 9.76 -17.94
CA SER A 249 -22.44 9.91 -19.17
C SER A 249 -22.85 11.36 -19.37
N THR A 250 -22.43 11.98 -20.46
CA THR A 250 -23.10 13.17 -21.00
C THR A 250 -24.10 12.73 -22.04
N ASN A 251 -25.38 12.68 -21.65
CA ASN A 251 -26.51 12.71 -22.58
C ASN A 251 -26.46 14.05 -23.35
N GLN A 252 -26.44 13.99 -24.68
CA GLN A 252 -26.81 15.12 -25.52
C GLN A 252 -28.34 15.19 -25.60
N PRO A 253 -28.96 16.37 -25.49
CA PRO A 253 -30.35 16.57 -25.88
C PRO A 253 -30.40 16.86 -27.38
N THR A 254 -31.11 16.02 -28.14
CA THR A 254 -31.54 16.35 -29.50
C THR A 254 -32.74 17.29 -29.42
N ILE A 255 -32.68 18.36 -30.21
CA ILE A 255 -33.78 19.29 -30.50
C ILE A 255 -34.92 18.53 -31.17
#